data_AF-J6HFS3-F1
#
_entry.id   AF-J6HFS3-F1
#
_cell.length_a   1.000
_cell.length_b   1.000
_cell.length_c   1.000
_cell.angle_alpha   90.00
_cell.angle_beta   90.00
_cell.angle_gamma   90.00
#
_symmetry.space_group_name_H-M   'P 1'
#
loop_
_entity.id
_entity.type
_entity.pdbx_description
1 polymer ?
#
loop_
_entity_poly.entity_id
_entity_poly.type
_entity_poly.pdbx_seq_one_letter_code
_entity_poly.pdbx_strand_id
1 'polypeptide(L)'
;MMEEKLEIQLINNNQTYGNDILLIKGQEQSQIPYEEEMDRDTTIKYLNDFIKPKYEIRWFIESLGNDTLCFVLLKSDEWEILEEEFGKEKLNHYFTPIDFERKMFDLNVDEVYSLLDLRSKNENLDFSILADWMKILTKEKELKFQKNNGEIDFKNYLKSINMIKKLKSDFINKHKELRFLI
;
A
#
# COMPACT_ATOMS: atom_id res chain seq x y z
N MET A 1 6.84 -17.39 14.78
CA MET A 1 7.05 -17.96 13.42
C MET A 1 5.84 -18.82 13.08
N MET A 2 5.48 -18.95 11.80
CA MET A 2 4.33 -19.77 11.37
C MET A 2 4.49 -21.22 11.85
N GLU A 3 3.38 -21.80 12.31
CA GLU A 3 3.31 -23.22 12.70
C GLU A 3 3.33 -24.13 11.46
N GLU A 4 2.74 -23.66 10.37
CA GLU A 4 2.67 -24.36 9.10
C GLU A 4 3.90 -24.04 8.27
N LYS A 5 4.46 -25.07 7.64
CA LYS A 5 5.58 -24.91 6.73
C LYS A 5 5.07 -24.29 5.42
N LEU A 6 5.60 -23.11 5.11
CA LEU A 6 5.50 -22.51 3.78
C LEU A 6 6.70 -22.96 2.97
N GLU A 7 6.44 -23.54 1.79
CA GLU A 7 7.47 -23.90 0.82
C GLU A 7 7.40 -22.98 -0.39
N ILE A 8 8.57 -22.76 -0.99
CA ILE A 8 8.73 -21.94 -2.19
C ILE A 8 9.36 -22.82 -3.28
N GLN A 9 8.75 -22.82 -4.46
CA GLN A 9 9.34 -23.41 -5.66
C GLN A 9 9.53 -22.32 -6.71
N LEU A 10 10.66 -22.39 -7.41
CA LEU A 10 10.96 -21.51 -8.54
C LEU A 10 10.53 -22.19 -9.82
N ILE A 11 9.66 -21.53 -10.60
CA ILE A 11 9.10 -22.06 -11.84
C ILE A 11 9.69 -21.27 -13.01
N ASN A 12 10.38 -21.95 -13.92
CA ASN A 12 10.88 -21.30 -15.12
C ASN A 12 9.70 -20.89 -16.02
N ASN A 13 9.59 -19.59 -16.29
CA ASN A 13 8.56 -18.94 -17.10
C ASN A 13 9.10 -18.47 -18.46
N ASN A 14 10.39 -18.69 -18.76
CA ASN A 14 11.14 -18.16 -19.91
C ASN A 14 11.14 -16.63 -20.05
N GLN A 15 10.78 -15.89 -19.00
CA GLN A 15 10.82 -14.44 -18.96
C GLN A 15 12.23 -13.94 -18.64
N THR A 16 12.54 -12.73 -19.09
CA THR A 16 13.85 -12.10 -18.90
C THR A 16 14.14 -11.74 -17.45
N TYR A 17 13.10 -11.56 -16.62
CA TYR A 17 13.24 -11.23 -15.21
C TYR A 17 13.55 -12.44 -14.31
N GLY A 18 13.54 -13.66 -14.85
CA GLY A 18 13.83 -14.88 -14.10
C GLY A 18 12.58 -15.68 -13.74
N ASN A 19 12.76 -16.67 -12.86
CA ASN A 19 11.73 -17.66 -12.52
C ASN A 19 10.60 -17.06 -11.67
N ASP A 20 9.37 -17.50 -11.94
CA ASP A 20 8.22 -17.21 -11.07
C ASP A 20 8.33 -17.94 -9.74
N ILE A 21 7.57 -17.44 -8.75
CA ILE A 21 7.47 -18.02 -7.42
C ILE A 21 6.13 -18.75 -7.29
N LEU A 22 6.21 -20.05 -6.99
CA LEU A 22 5.07 -20.88 -6.55
C LEU A 22 5.13 -21.05 -5.03
N LEU A 23 4.10 -20.56 -4.36
CA LEU A 23 3.89 -20.71 -2.92
C LEU A 23 3.15 -22.02 -2.65
N ILE A 24 3.60 -22.79 -1.66
CA ILE A 24 3.01 -24.08 -1.29
C ILE A 24 2.81 -24.15 0.21
N LYS A 25 1.58 -24.49 0.64
CA LYS A 25 1.20 -24.66 2.06
C LYS A 25 0.26 -25.87 2.16
N GLY A 26 0.81 -27.00 2.57
CA GLY A 26 0.07 -28.27 2.59
C GLY A 26 -0.33 -28.72 1.18
N GLN A 27 -1.63 -28.72 0.88
CA GLN A 27 -2.17 -29.04 -0.45
C GLN A 27 -2.50 -27.78 -1.27
N GLU A 28 -2.42 -26.59 -0.66
CA GLU A 28 -2.66 -25.32 -1.34
C GLU A 28 -1.40 -24.90 -2.07
N GLN A 29 -1.58 -24.42 -3.31
CA GLN A 29 -0.52 -23.84 -4.11
C GLN A 29 -1.02 -22.60 -4.84
N SER A 30 -0.17 -21.59 -4.96
CA SER A 30 -0.49 -20.35 -5.69
C SER A 30 0.76 -19.79 -6.33
N GLN A 31 0.71 -19.52 -7.63
CA GLN A 31 1.80 -18.87 -8.36
C GLN A 31 1.60 -17.35 -8.28
N ILE A 32 2.66 -16.63 -7.94
CA ILE A 32 2.63 -15.17 -7.93
C ILE A 32 2.59 -14.67 -9.38
N PRO A 33 1.56 -13.89 -9.78
CA PRO A 33 1.38 -13.45 -11.16
C PRO A 33 2.20 -12.19 -11.43
N TYR A 34 3.50 -12.34 -11.63
CA TYR A 34 4.35 -11.24 -12.09
C TYR A 34 4.00 -10.84 -13.52
N GLU A 35 4.05 -9.53 -13.83
CA GLU A 35 3.81 -9.00 -15.16
C GLU A 35 5.12 -8.89 -15.96
N GLU A 36 5.69 -7.69 -16.06
CA GLU A 36 6.91 -7.41 -16.84
C GLU A 36 8.20 -7.59 -16.01
N GLU A 37 8.10 -7.56 -14.68
CA GLU A 37 9.23 -7.71 -13.77
C GLU A 37 8.85 -8.43 -12.47
N MET A 38 9.85 -8.99 -11.80
CA MET A 38 9.70 -9.44 -10.41
C MET A 38 9.91 -8.27 -9.46
N ASP A 39 8.82 -7.74 -8.93
CA ASP A 39 8.85 -6.66 -7.96
C ASP A 39 8.49 -7.12 -6.54
N ARG A 40 8.93 -6.32 -5.56
CA ARG A 40 8.79 -6.64 -4.13
C ARG A 40 7.36 -6.38 -3.63
N ASP A 41 6.65 -5.43 -4.23
CA ASP A 41 5.27 -5.08 -3.87
C ASP A 41 4.33 -6.24 -4.19
N THR A 42 4.34 -6.74 -5.43
CA THR A 42 3.58 -7.90 -5.90
C THR A 42 3.91 -9.13 -5.06
N THR A 43 5.20 -9.39 -4.84
CA THR A 43 5.65 -10.56 -4.06
C THR A 43 5.03 -10.58 -2.66
N ILE A 44 5.14 -9.48 -1.90
CA ILE A 44 4.64 -9.45 -0.52
C ILE A 44 3.11 -9.41 -0.43
N LYS A 45 2.43 -8.78 -1.40
CA LYS A 45 0.96 -8.76 -1.49
C LYS A 45 0.39 -10.16 -1.67
N TYR A 46 0.88 -10.90 -2.65
CA TYR A 46 0.43 -12.27 -2.92
C TYR A 46 0.84 -13.24 -1.80
N LEU A 47 2.02 -13.05 -1.21
CA LEU A 47 2.40 -13.83 -0.03
C LEU A 47 1.44 -13.58 1.15
N ASN A 48 1.12 -12.32 1.44
CA ASN A 48 0.22 -11.96 2.53
C ASN A 48 -1.20 -12.53 2.29
N ASP A 49 -1.70 -12.47 1.06
CA ASP A 49 -2.98 -13.05 0.69
C ASP A 49 -3.00 -14.58 0.85
N PHE A 50 -1.93 -15.27 0.44
CA PHE A 50 -1.84 -16.73 0.47
C PHE A 50 -1.81 -17.33 1.89
N ILE A 51 -1.31 -16.58 2.88
CA ILE A 51 -1.24 -17.04 4.28
C ILE A 51 -2.49 -16.67 5.09
N LYS A 52 -3.38 -15.83 4.54
CA LYS A 52 -4.69 -15.52 5.14
C LYS A 52 -5.63 -16.72 5.07
N PRO A 53 -6.64 -16.81 5.96
CA PRO A 53 -6.92 -15.87 7.05
C PRO A 53 -6.17 -16.20 8.35
N LYS A 54 -5.32 -17.23 8.41
CA LYS A 54 -4.69 -17.67 9.67
C LYS A 54 -3.58 -16.72 10.13
N TYR A 55 -2.84 -16.15 9.19
CA TYR A 55 -1.78 -15.20 9.45
C TYR A 55 -1.98 -13.94 8.62
N GLU A 56 -1.39 -12.84 9.07
CA GLU A 56 -1.32 -11.59 8.32
C GLU A 56 0.03 -10.92 8.52
N ILE A 57 0.62 -10.48 7.41
CA ILE A 57 1.73 -9.56 7.34
C ILE A 57 1.18 -8.13 7.32
N ARG A 58 1.63 -7.31 8.27
CA ARG A 58 1.39 -5.86 8.27
C ARG A 58 2.70 -5.10 8.13
N TRP A 59 2.67 -3.97 7.44
CA TRP A 59 3.83 -3.11 7.25
C TRP A 59 4.02 -2.20 8.46
N PHE A 60 5.22 -2.21 9.05
CA PHE A 60 5.59 -1.32 10.13
C PHE A 60 5.92 0.07 9.56
N ILE A 61 5.00 1.01 9.71
CA ILE A 61 5.02 2.33 9.05
C ILE A 61 6.21 3.19 9.47
N GLU A 62 6.78 3.01 10.65
CA GLU A 62 8.00 3.74 11.04
C GLU A 62 9.22 3.38 10.18
N SER A 63 9.15 2.30 9.39
CA SER A 63 10.17 1.98 8.40
C SER A 63 10.03 2.77 7.09
N LEU A 64 8.94 3.50 6.88
CA LEU A 64 8.73 4.35 5.71
C LEU A 64 9.84 5.39 5.60
N GLY A 65 10.50 5.45 4.44
CA GLY A 65 11.59 6.39 4.16
C GLY A 65 12.96 5.94 4.66
N ASN A 66 13.06 4.79 5.33
CA ASN A 66 14.35 4.15 5.60
C ASN A 66 14.85 3.39 4.37
N ASP A 67 16.13 2.99 4.40
CA ASP A 67 16.75 2.13 3.41
C ASP A 67 16.15 0.71 3.39
N THR A 68 15.58 0.28 4.51
CA THR A 68 14.96 -1.03 4.71
C THR A 68 13.54 -0.88 5.25
N LEU A 69 12.57 -1.50 4.56
CA LEU A 69 11.20 -1.62 5.06
C LEU A 69 11.06 -2.82 6.02
N CYS A 70 10.27 -2.64 7.08
CA CYS A 70 10.05 -3.64 8.12
C CYS A 70 8.61 -4.15 8.07
N PHE A 71 8.44 -5.47 8.14
CA PHE A 71 7.13 -6.12 8.12
C PHE A 71 7.01 -7.07 9.30
N VAL A 72 5.80 -7.17 9.84
CA VAL A 72 5.49 -8.02 10.99
C VAL A 72 4.47 -9.06 10.57
N LEU A 73 4.78 -10.32 10.85
CA LEU A 73 3.92 -11.47 10.62
C LEU A 73 3.41 -11.99 11.97
N LEU A 74 2.11 -11.96 12.17
CA LEU A 74 1.44 -12.56 13.33
C LEU A 74 0.26 -13.43 12.88
N LYS A 75 -0.22 -14.26 13.79
CA LYS A 75 -1.53 -14.89 13.62
C LYS A 75 -2.64 -13.85 13.74
N SER A 76 -3.79 -14.15 13.15
CA SER A 76 -4.93 -13.23 13.19
C SER A 76 -5.48 -13.02 14.59
N ASP A 77 -5.45 -14.02 15.47
CA ASP A 77 -5.84 -13.88 16.89
C ASP A 77 -4.87 -12.97 17.66
N GLU A 78 -3.57 -13.04 17.37
CA GLU A 78 -2.58 -12.11 17.93
C GLU A 78 -2.83 -10.66 17.46
N TRP A 79 -3.21 -10.45 16.20
CA TRP A 79 -3.63 -9.14 15.72
C TRP A 79 -4.91 -8.65 16.39
N GLU A 80 -5.91 -9.53 16.58
CA GLU A 80 -7.15 -9.20 17.29
C GLU A 80 -6.87 -8.75 18.74
N ILE A 81 -5.99 -9.45 19.46
CA ILE A 81 -5.56 -9.06 20.81
C ILE A 81 -4.93 -7.66 20.82
N LEU A 82 -4.06 -7.35 19.86
CA LEU A 82 -3.44 -6.02 19.74
C LEU A 82 -4.48 -4.94 19.38
N GLU A 83 -5.47 -5.27 18.55
CA GLU A 83 -6.57 -4.36 18.21
C GLU A 83 -7.46 -4.07 19.43
N GLU A 84 -7.74 -5.08 20.27
CA GLU A 84 -8.47 -4.92 21.54
C GLU A 84 -7.68 -4.10 22.56
N GLU A 85 -6.36 -4.28 22.66
CA GLU A 85 -5.51 -3.59 23.65
C GLU A 85 -5.26 -2.13 23.29
N PHE A 86 -4.92 -1.84 22.02
CA PHE A 86 -4.47 -0.51 21.60
C PHE A 86 -5.50 0.28 20.79
N GLY A 87 -6.57 -0.38 20.34
CA GLY A 87 -7.54 0.18 19.41
C GLY A 87 -7.06 0.11 17.96
N LYS A 88 -7.99 -0.24 17.07
CA LYS A 88 -7.72 -0.47 15.64
C LYS A 88 -7.04 0.71 14.92
N GLU A 89 -7.50 1.94 15.14
CA GLU A 89 -6.94 3.13 14.45
C GLU A 89 -5.47 3.35 14.80
N LYS A 90 -5.15 3.27 16.11
CA LYS A 90 -3.78 3.41 16.60
C LYS A 90 -2.91 2.26 16.12
N LEU A 91 -3.42 1.02 16.13
CA LEU A 91 -2.66 -0.12 15.64
C LEU A 91 -2.35 0.04 14.14
N ASN A 92 -3.34 0.38 13.32
CA ASN A 92 -3.18 0.57 11.88
C ASN A 92 -2.30 1.78 11.51
N HIS A 93 -2.18 2.76 12.40
CA HIS A 93 -1.24 3.87 12.24
C HIS A 93 0.23 3.39 12.23
N TYR A 94 0.57 2.38 13.04
CA TYR A 94 1.92 1.83 13.13
C TYR A 94 2.11 0.56 12.31
N PHE A 95 1.10 -0.29 12.22
CA PHE A 95 1.10 -1.58 11.54
C PHE A 95 -0.03 -1.62 10.53
N THR A 96 0.20 -1.07 9.33
CA THR A 96 -0.85 -0.98 8.33
C THR A 96 -1.04 -2.33 7.62
N PRO A 97 -2.29 -2.79 7.42
CA PRO A 97 -2.57 -3.95 6.57
C PRO A 97 -2.08 -3.74 5.14
N ILE A 98 -1.47 -4.78 4.56
CA ILE A 98 -1.09 -4.78 3.14
C ILE A 98 -2.31 -5.12 2.29
N ASP A 99 -2.57 -4.31 1.25
CA ASP A 99 -3.55 -4.59 0.21
C ASP A 99 -2.94 -4.48 -1.20
N PHE A 100 -3.72 -4.88 -2.20
CA PHE A 100 -3.27 -4.86 -3.60
C PHE A 100 -3.14 -3.45 -4.19
N GLU A 101 -3.87 -2.48 -3.64
CA GLU A 101 -4.02 -1.13 -4.18
C GLU A 101 -2.90 -0.18 -3.76
N ARG A 102 -2.12 -0.51 -2.72
CA ARG A 102 -1.07 0.37 -2.17
C ARG A 102 0.31 -0.02 -2.68
N LYS A 103 1.13 1.00 -2.96
CA LYS A 103 2.56 0.85 -3.21
C LYS A 103 3.31 0.93 -1.89
N MET A 104 4.34 0.10 -1.70
CA MET A 104 5.22 0.15 -0.53
C MET A 104 6.66 0.38 -0.95
N PHE A 105 7.15 -0.40 -1.93
CA PHE A 105 8.52 -0.32 -2.44
C PHE A 105 8.67 0.70 -3.59
N ASP A 106 7.63 0.93 -4.38
CA ASP A 106 7.70 1.75 -5.60
C ASP A 106 7.23 3.20 -5.40
N LEU A 107 7.44 3.74 -4.20
CA LEU A 107 7.17 5.15 -3.89
C LEU A 107 8.37 6.00 -4.30
N ASN A 108 8.12 7.10 -5.02
CA ASN A 108 9.20 8.04 -5.32
C ASN A 108 9.53 8.92 -4.10
N VAL A 109 10.69 9.59 -4.15
CA VAL A 109 11.20 10.42 -3.04
C VAL A 109 10.21 11.51 -2.62
N ASP A 110 9.55 12.18 -3.57
CA ASP A 110 8.55 13.21 -3.26
C ASP A 110 7.33 12.62 -2.52
N GLU A 111 6.89 11.43 -2.94
CA GLU A 111 5.77 10.71 -2.33
C GLU A 111 6.11 10.28 -0.90
N VAL A 112 7.31 9.75 -0.68
CA VAL A 112 7.80 9.38 0.66
C VAL A 112 7.83 10.60 1.58
N TYR A 113 8.44 11.71 1.15
CA TYR A 113 8.49 12.92 1.98
C TYR A 113 7.10 13.49 2.26
N SER A 114 6.20 13.47 1.28
CA SER A 114 4.83 13.94 1.45
C SER A 114 4.05 13.08 2.44
N LEU A 115 4.21 11.75 2.40
CA LEU A 115 3.61 10.83 3.37
C LEU A 115 4.16 11.05 4.77
N LEU A 116 5.47 11.22 4.92
CA LEU A 116 6.11 11.48 6.23
C LEU A 116 5.63 12.80 6.84
N ASP A 117 5.55 13.86 6.04
CA ASP A 117 5.04 15.17 6.48
C ASP A 117 3.56 15.06 6.89
N LEU A 118 2.71 14.41 6.09
CA LEU A 118 1.31 14.17 6.43
C LEU A 118 1.18 13.38 7.73
N ARG A 119 1.98 12.33 7.90
CA ARG A 119 1.98 11.50 9.10
C ARG A 119 2.37 12.29 10.34
N SER A 120 3.41 13.11 10.26
CA SER A 120 3.88 13.95 11.39
C SER A 120 2.82 14.91 11.92
N LYS A 121 1.84 15.28 11.09
CA LYS A 121 0.73 16.19 11.45
C LYS A 121 -0.52 15.46 11.94
N ASN A 122 -0.56 14.13 11.80
CA ASN A 122 -1.73 13.29 12.01
C ASN A 122 -1.36 12.06 12.86
N GLU A 123 -0.83 12.29 14.07
CA GLU A 123 -0.20 11.28 14.95
C GLU A 123 -1.09 10.12 15.43
N ASN A 124 -2.39 10.12 15.12
CA ASN A 124 -3.32 9.04 15.51
C ASN A 124 -4.28 8.64 14.38
N LEU A 125 -4.06 9.13 13.17
CA LEU A 125 -4.93 8.80 12.04
C LEU A 125 -4.46 7.48 11.42
N ASP A 126 -5.40 6.60 11.08
CA ASP A 126 -5.09 5.39 10.34
C ASP A 126 -4.28 5.74 9.08
N PHE A 127 -3.14 5.09 8.90
CA PHE A 127 -2.23 5.37 7.79
C PHE A 127 -2.90 5.19 6.42
N SER A 128 -3.90 4.30 6.31
CA SER A 128 -4.67 4.12 5.08
C SER A 128 -5.37 5.40 4.62
N ILE A 129 -5.84 6.24 5.55
CA ILE A 129 -6.47 7.53 5.24
C ILE A 129 -5.43 8.49 4.65
N LEU A 130 -4.21 8.52 5.22
CA LEU A 130 -3.11 9.33 4.70
C LEU A 130 -2.67 8.87 3.31
N ALA A 131 -2.55 7.57 3.10
CA ALA A 131 -2.20 6.97 1.82
C ALA A 131 -3.28 7.26 0.75
N ASP A 132 -4.56 7.14 1.10
CA ASP A 132 -5.66 7.42 0.17
C ASP A 132 -5.72 8.91 -0.20
N TRP A 133 -5.46 9.81 0.75
CA TRP A 133 -5.31 11.23 0.45
C TRP A 133 -4.14 11.50 -0.51
N MET A 134 -2.99 10.86 -0.27
CA MET A 134 -1.84 10.96 -1.15
C MET A 134 -2.12 10.48 -2.57
N LYS A 135 -2.85 9.37 -2.74
CA LYS A 135 -3.29 8.91 -4.07
C LYS A 135 -4.10 9.99 -4.81
N ILE A 136 -4.94 10.75 -4.13
CA ILE A 136 -5.69 11.86 -4.74
C ILE A 136 -4.75 12.99 -5.17
N LEU A 137 -3.76 13.34 -4.33
CA LEU A 137 -2.77 14.37 -4.64
C LEU A 137 -1.87 13.98 -5.82
N THR A 138 -1.40 12.73 -5.86
CA THR A 138 -0.58 12.20 -6.97
C THR A 138 -1.37 12.26 -8.28
N LYS A 139 -2.64 11.81 -8.28
CA LYS A 139 -3.52 11.93 -9.47
C LYS A 139 -3.69 13.37 -9.94
N GLU A 140 -3.79 14.33 -9.01
CA GLU A 140 -3.87 15.75 -9.37
C GLU A 140 -2.57 16.27 -10.00
N LYS A 141 -1.41 15.87 -9.46
CA LYS A 141 -0.07 16.23 -9.96
C LYS A 141 0.14 15.67 -11.37
N GLU A 142 -0.16 14.39 -11.57
CA GLU A 142 -0.08 13.70 -12.88
C GLU A 142 -0.98 14.36 -13.92
N LEU A 143 -2.24 14.65 -13.59
CA LEU A 143 -3.16 15.31 -14.52
C LEU A 143 -2.66 16.70 -14.96
N LYS A 144 -2.04 17.46 -14.04
CA LYS A 144 -1.44 18.76 -14.36
C LYS A 144 -0.21 18.60 -15.26
N PHE A 145 0.60 17.58 -15.02
CA PHE A 145 1.77 17.26 -15.84
C PHE A 145 1.35 16.88 -17.27
N GLN A 146 0.39 15.97 -17.43
CA GLN A 146 -0.17 15.58 -18.72
C GLN A 146 -0.68 16.80 -19.51
N LYS A 147 -1.39 17.73 -18.83
CA LYS A 147 -1.83 18.98 -19.47
C LYS A 147 -0.66 19.81 -19.96
N ASN A 148 0.35 20.01 -19.13
CA ASN A 148 1.50 20.87 -19.45
C ASN A 148 2.31 20.30 -20.63
N ASN A 149 2.35 18.98 -20.78
CA ASN A 149 3.01 18.29 -21.89
C ASN A 149 2.14 18.18 -23.15
N GLY A 150 0.88 18.59 -23.09
CA GLY A 150 -0.07 18.46 -24.22
C GLY A 150 -0.59 17.04 -24.45
N GLU A 151 -0.44 16.14 -23.47
CA GLU A 151 -0.90 14.75 -23.55
C GLU A 151 -2.43 14.63 -23.40
N ILE A 152 -3.07 15.67 -22.86
CA ILE A 152 -4.53 15.74 -22.68
C ILE A 152 -5.05 17.10 -23.18
N ASP A 153 -6.15 17.08 -23.93
CA ASP A 153 -6.79 18.31 -24.36
C ASP A 153 -7.45 19.07 -23.20
N PHE A 154 -7.69 20.36 -23.42
CA PHE A 154 -8.23 21.25 -22.39
C PHE A 154 -9.62 20.83 -21.88
N LYS A 155 -10.49 20.29 -22.75
CA LYS A 155 -11.84 19.89 -22.38
C LYS A 155 -11.81 18.68 -21.45
N ASN A 156 -11.02 17.66 -21.80
CA ASN A 156 -10.83 16.47 -20.99
C ASN A 156 -10.12 16.80 -19.67
N TYR A 157 -9.11 17.68 -19.70
CA TYR A 157 -8.48 18.19 -18.47
C TYR A 157 -9.49 18.85 -17.54
N LEU A 158 -10.34 19.77 -18.04
CA LEU A 158 -11.35 20.45 -17.22
C LEU A 158 -12.34 19.48 -16.57
N LYS A 159 -12.75 18.43 -17.29
CA LYS A 159 -13.61 17.39 -16.76
C LYS A 159 -12.92 16.63 -15.61
N SER A 160 -11.70 16.14 -15.83
CA SER A 160 -10.96 15.35 -14.86
C SER A 160 -10.58 16.15 -13.61
N ILE A 161 -10.14 17.41 -13.76
CA ILE A 161 -9.77 18.24 -12.60
C ILE A 161 -10.97 18.58 -11.72
N ASN A 162 -12.16 18.75 -12.33
CA ASN A 162 -13.39 18.97 -11.56
C ASN A 162 -13.81 17.70 -10.80
N MET A 163 -13.62 16.52 -11.37
CA MET A 163 -13.84 15.24 -10.66
C MET A 163 -12.88 15.11 -9.48
N ILE A 164 -11.58 15.40 -9.68
CA ILE A 164 -10.59 15.36 -8.59
C ILE A 164 -10.95 16.37 -7.49
N LYS A 165 -11.35 17.60 -7.83
CA LYS A 165 -11.79 18.59 -6.85
C LYS A 165 -12.98 18.09 -6.01
N LYS A 166 -13.95 17.45 -6.66
CA LYS A 166 -15.08 16.82 -5.96
C LYS A 166 -14.59 15.71 -5.02
N LEU A 167 -13.74 14.81 -5.51
CA LEU A 167 -13.15 13.73 -4.69
C LEU A 167 -12.41 14.28 -3.47
N LYS A 168 -11.61 15.36 -3.63
CA LYS A 168 -10.93 16.02 -2.50
C LYS A 168 -11.94 16.57 -1.50
N SER A 169 -12.97 17.28 -1.97
CA SER A 169 -14.01 17.83 -1.08
C SER A 169 -14.75 16.73 -0.33
N ASP A 170 -15.14 15.66 -1.02
CA ASP A 170 -15.85 14.53 -0.41
C ASP A 170 -14.95 13.82 0.62
N PHE A 171 -13.66 13.66 0.32
CA PHE A 171 -12.67 13.08 1.23
C PHE A 171 -12.49 13.93 2.50
N ILE A 172 -12.27 15.24 2.35
CA ILE A 172 -12.12 16.19 3.47
C ILE A 172 -13.38 16.19 4.35
N ASN A 173 -14.56 16.16 3.74
CA ASN A 173 -15.82 16.12 4.47
C ASN A 173 -16.02 14.84 5.27
N LYS A 174 -15.53 13.70 4.74
CA LYS A 174 -15.56 12.39 5.39
C LYS A 174 -14.53 12.29 6.52
N HIS A 175 -13.35 12.88 6.33
CA HIS A 175 -12.20 12.81 7.22
C HIS A 175 -11.86 14.19 7.79
N LYS A 176 -12.76 14.74 8.62
CA LYS A 176 -12.62 16.09 9.21
C LYS A 176 -11.45 16.23 10.17
N GLU A 177 -11.00 15.10 10.69
CA GLU A 177 -9.85 14.94 11.56
C GLU A 177 -8.52 15.11 10.82
N LEU A 178 -8.50 14.96 9.49
CA LEU A 178 -7.30 15.11 8.67
C LEU A 178 -6.81 16.55 8.70
N ARG A 179 -5.56 16.74 9.11
CA ARG A 179 -4.90 18.04 9.16
C ARG A 179 -4.04 18.24 7.91
N PHE A 180 -4.29 19.35 7.22
CA PHE A 180 -3.57 19.77 6.01
C PHE A 180 -2.45 20.75 6.34
N LEU A 181 -1.51 20.91 5.41
CA LEU A 181 -0.55 22.01 5.39
C LEU A 181 -1.28 23.36 5.47
N ILE A 182 -0.94 24.17 6.48
CA ILE A 182 -1.15 25.63 6.48
C ILE A 182 0.06 26.26 5.78
#